data_AF-A0A0H5DT72-F1
#
_entry.id   AF-A0A0H5DT72-F1
#
_cell.length_a   1.000
_cell.length_b   1.000
_cell.length_c   1.000
_cell.angle_alpha   90.00
_cell.angle_beta   90.00
_cell.angle_gamma   90.00
#
_symmetry.space_group_name_H-M   'P 1'
#
loop_
_entity.id
_entity.type
_entity.pdbx_description
1 polymer ?
#
loop_
_entity_poly.entity_id
_entity_poly.type
_entity_poly.pdbx_seq_one_letter_code
_entity_poly.pdbx_strand_id
1 'polypeptide(L)'
;MFKIVNSIFLLGCLLAYAPAMEALEKVFPGITIHHNIPSDHQGPRIALITFISDAKSSHQCESYHPYPETVKFGTRSKELYCQKHGYDFIIGSEKLYECDGHPAPNKEKLSIHWMKVPMLARFLSDYDWVIWTDADSIFLNPDITLESYLDDSYDILFGTHHLTCQSLNTGHIFVKCNQWSRDFLNEWWTYSEEYQEGTWDLENLTMMLQTKSRDYLNHIKRLPTKVTDLSADEYEPGDFIVHFYAYHGKELYEIFQIFEEKYGHVIDKLENELLEERLSQDRYTDHIKVFKKIFDTKPIRGLLEFGLGNSTRYFLKNLAEVVSVEFITNALSPEWLNLCLDRYQADSNWHPFAFLSGCTKKTYSLANHANLKLFQASPKLYDANSLASHHCNRSKYPLDPGFADDLNRCLKKILKQHAIDVAFVDSGLILRGELVQSLFNKVPIIAAHDFPENIAEVDPDTDIYGYSFIPSHPKYQEFFIGPPFCQQGLKIWVKNTTEFFDLLQTLTDLSSSNQ
;
A
#
# COMPACT_ATOMS: atom_id res chain seq x y z
N MET A 1 -35.53 -3.14 -59.70
CA MET A 1 -34.06 -3.27 -59.60
C MET A 1 -33.47 -1.88 -59.78
N PHE A 2 -32.59 -1.46 -58.85
CA PHE A 2 -31.87 -0.18 -58.81
C PHE A 2 -32.62 1.08 -58.32
N LYS A 3 -32.70 1.19 -56.98
CA LYS A 3 -32.63 2.45 -56.22
C LYS A 3 -31.26 2.47 -55.51
N ILE A 4 -30.21 2.99 -56.15
CA ILE A 4 -28.93 3.31 -55.50
C ILE A 4 -28.29 4.46 -56.28
N VAL A 5 -28.49 5.73 -55.84
CA VAL A 5 -27.56 6.85 -56.15
C VAL A 5 -27.51 7.92 -55.03
N ASN A 6 -28.52 8.08 -54.16
CA ASN A 6 -28.53 9.22 -53.21
C ASN A 6 -27.93 8.99 -51.81
N SER A 7 -27.07 7.99 -51.60
CA SER A 7 -26.52 7.68 -50.26
C SER A 7 -25.01 7.90 -50.08
N ILE A 8 -24.30 8.46 -51.07
CA ILE A 8 -22.83 8.58 -51.00
C ILE A 8 -22.33 9.97 -50.57
N PHE A 9 -23.18 11.01 -50.52
CA PHE A 9 -22.73 12.36 -50.14
C PHE A 9 -23.04 12.79 -48.69
N LEU A 10 -23.72 11.95 -47.91
CA LEU A 10 -24.05 12.23 -46.50
C LEU A 10 -23.33 11.31 -45.50
N LEU A 11 -22.43 10.44 -45.97
CA LEU A 11 -21.59 9.58 -45.14
C LEU A 11 -20.14 10.10 -44.98
N GLY A 12 -19.80 11.23 -45.61
CA GLY A 12 -18.44 11.78 -45.65
C GLY A 12 -18.09 12.85 -44.61
N CYS A 13 -19.04 13.31 -43.78
CA CYS A 13 -18.81 14.40 -42.82
C CYS A 13 -19.25 14.09 -41.37
N LEU A 14 -19.59 12.84 -41.04
CA LEU A 14 -20.02 12.42 -39.70
C LEU A 14 -19.11 11.35 -39.05
N LEU A 15 -17.93 11.09 -39.63
CA LEU A 15 -16.98 10.06 -39.17
C LEU A 15 -15.57 10.61 -38.93
N ALA A 16 -15.46 11.80 -38.33
CA ALA A 16 -14.15 12.41 -38.00
C ALA A 16 -13.93 12.77 -36.52
N TYR A 17 -14.85 12.44 -35.60
CA TYR A 17 -14.70 12.77 -34.17
C TYR A 17 -15.30 11.69 -33.26
N ALA A 18 -14.90 10.43 -33.45
CA ALA A 18 -15.47 9.31 -32.68
C ALA A 18 -14.56 8.10 -32.36
N PRO A 19 -13.22 8.13 -32.55
CA PRO A 19 -12.39 7.12 -31.89
C PRO A 19 -11.23 7.76 -31.11
N ALA A 20 -11.49 8.16 -29.88
CA ALA A 20 -10.45 8.42 -28.87
C ALA A 20 -10.81 7.83 -27.48
N MET A 21 -12.08 7.50 -27.22
CA MET A 21 -12.54 7.11 -25.87
C MET A 21 -12.88 5.61 -25.71
N GLU A 22 -12.78 4.80 -26.76
CA GLU A 22 -13.24 3.39 -26.74
C GLU A 22 -12.11 2.34 -26.74
N ALA A 23 -10.88 2.75 -26.42
CA ALA A 23 -9.69 1.86 -26.42
C ALA A 23 -9.01 1.71 -25.05
N LEU A 24 -9.72 1.98 -23.94
CA LEU A 24 -9.09 2.21 -22.64
C LEU A 24 -9.20 1.02 -21.63
N GLU A 25 -9.01 -0.21 -22.09
CA GLU A 25 -8.80 -1.42 -21.25
C GLU A 25 -7.32 -1.87 -21.22
N LYS A 26 -6.38 -0.92 -21.29
CA LYS A 26 -4.95 -1.20 -21.06
C LYS A 26 -4.51 -0.51 -19.77
N VAL A 27 -3.68 -1.19 -18.99
CA VAL A 27 -2.94 -0.60 -17.87
C VAL A 27 -2.29 0.68 -18.37
N PHE A 28 -2.78 1.84 -17.93
CA PHE A 28 -2.22 3.13 -18.32
C PHE A 28 -0.90 3.31 -17.58
N PRO A 29 0.25 3.40 -18.27
CA PRO A 29 1.49 3.74 -17.61
C PRO A 29 1.31 5.11 -16.94
N GLY A 30 1.69 5.23 -15.66
CA GLY A 30 1.52 6.47 -14.91
C GLY A 30 0.18 6.64 -14.18
N ILE A 31 -0.68 5.62 -14.13
CA ILE A 31 -1.83 5.60 -13.21
C ILE A 31 -1.64 4.46 -12.22
N THR A 32 -1.77 4.77 -10.93
CA THR A 32 -1.89 3.80 -9.84
C THR A 32 -3.30 3.90 -9.26
N ILE A 33 -4.00 2.77 -9.13
CA ILE A 33 -5.32 2.70 -8.52
C ILE A 33 -5.25 1.80 -7.29
N HIS A 34 -5.67 2.33 -6.15
CA HIS A 34 -5.93 1.59 -4.93
C HIS A 34 -7.43 1.32 -4.85
N HIS A 35 -7.84 0.10 -5.17
CA HIS A 35 -9.24 -0.30 -5.11
C HIS A 35 -9.67 -0.58 -3.67
N ASN A 36 -10.63 0.19 -3.16
CA ASN A 36 -11.17 0.02 -1.81
C ASN A 36 -12.69 -0.14 -1.80
N ILE A 37 -13.39 0.04 -2.94
CA ILE A 37 -14.85 -0.17 -3.01
C ILE A 37 -15.18 -1.65 -2.80
N PRO A 38 -15.93 -2.02 -1.75
CA PRO A 38 -16.33 -3.40 -1.51
C PRO A 38 -17.26 -3.93 -2.63
N SER A 39 -17.24 -5.25 -2.86
CA SER A 39 -18.10 -5.88 -3.87
C SER A 39 -19.60 -5.78 -3.55
N ASP A 40 -19.94 -5.57 -2.28
CA ASP A 40 -21.30 -5.39 -1.76
C ASP A 40 -21.63 -3.93 -1.40
N HIS A 41 -20.83 -2.96 -1.86
CA HIS A 41 -21.00 -1.53 -1.57
C HIS A 41 -22.42 -1.03 -1.85
N GLN A 42 -23.03 -0.40 -0.85
CA GLN A 42 -24.34 0.23 -0.94
C GLN A 42 -24.19 1.75 -0.84
N GLY A 43 -24.05 2.42 -1.97
CA GLY A 43 -23.86 3.87 -2.04
C GLY A 43 -23.29 4.30 -3.39
N PRO A 44 -23.04 5.60 -3.58
CA PRO A 44 -22.31 6.07 -4.74
C PRO A 44 -20.90 5.47 -4.74
N ARG A 45 -20.45 5.01 -5.91
CA ARG A 45 -19.06 4.65 -6.16
C ARG A 45 -18.26 5.94 -6.32
N ILE A 46 -17.28 6.15 -5.45
CA ILE A 46 -16.50 7.38 -5.38
C ILE A 46 -15.03 7.06 -5.66
N ALA A 47 -14.40 7.88 -6.52
CA ALA A 47 -12.95 7.89 -6.66
C ALA A 47 -12.37 9.23 -6.21
N LEU A 48 -11.33 9.19 -5.38
CA LEU A 48 -10.47 10.32 -5.05
C LEU A 48 -9.23 10.30 -5.96
N ILE A 49 -8.97 11.40 -6.65
CA ILE A 49 -7.96 11.50 -7.70
C ILE A 49 -6.95 12.58 -7.32
N THR A 50 -5.66 12.24 -7.40
CA THR A 50 -4.54 13.18 -7.28
C THR A 50 -3.54 12.97 -8.41
N PHE A 51 -2.65 13.95 -8.61
CA PHE A 51 -1.53 13.86 -9.54
C PHE A 51 -0.23 14.24 -8.85
N ILE A 52 0.77 13.39 -8.97
CA ILE A 52 2.09 13.61 -8.38
C ILE A 52 3.11 13.68 -9.52
N SER A 53 3.78 14.82 -9.62
CA SER A 53 4.80 15.07 -10.63
C SER A 53 6.08 14.27 -10.32
N ASP A 54 6.51 13.44 -11.28
CA ASP A 54 7.81 12.75 -11.31
C ASP A 54 8.96 13.74 -11.62
N ALA A 55 8.64 14.97 -12.01
CA ALA A 55 9.64 15.97 -12.32
C ALA A 55 10.45 16.32 -11.07
N LYS A 56 11.78 16.18 -11.17
CA LYS A 56 12.71 16.88 -10.26
C LYS A 56 12.39 18.36 -10.43
N SER A 57 11.85 18.99 -9.39
CA SER A 57 11.47 20.42 -9.35
C SER A 57 12.36 21.23 -10.30
N SER A 58 11.75 21.75 -11.36
CA SER A 58 12.43 22.29 -12.54
C SER A 58 13.58 23.24 -12.19
N HIS A 59 14.79 22.90 -12.65
CA HIS A 59 15.90 23.78 -13.03
C HIS A 59 16.34 24.87 -12.03
N GLN A 60 17.55 24.68 -11.47
CA GLN A 60 18.47 25.64 -10.82
C GLN A 60 18.73 25.58 -9.30
N CYS A 61 18.46 24.46 -8.61
CA CYS A 61 19.06 24.25 -7.30
C CYS A 61 19.21 22.77 -6.97
N GLU A 62 20.46 22.33 -6.76
CA GLU A 62 20.85 20.96 -6.41
C GLU A 62 20.43 20.54 -4.97
N SER A 63 19.53 21.29 -4.31
CA SER A 63 19.21 21.17 -2.89
C SER A 63 17.76 20.80 -2.55
N TYR A 64 16.91 20.48 -3.53
CA TYR A 64 15.49 20.20 -3.29
C TYR A 64 15.16 18.70 -3.23
N HIS A 65 14.34 18.31 -2.25
CA HIS A 65 13.74 16.98 -2.18
C HIS A 65 12.81 16.74 -3.38
N PRO A 66 12.75 15.52 -3.94
CA PRO A 66 11.80 15.18 -5.00
C PRO A 66 10.35 15.49 -4.56
N TYR A 67 9.52 16.03 -5.45
CA TYR A 67 8.13 16.36 -5.13
C TYR A 67 7.34 15.18 -4.52
N PRO A 68 7.48 13.92 -4.99
CA PRO A 68 6.85 12.78 -4.35
C PRO A 68 7.23 12.61 -2.87
N GLU A 69 8.48 12.89 -2.51
CA GLU A 69 8.95 12.82 -1.12
C GLU A 69 8.38 13.97 -0.28
N THR A 70 8.22 15.16 -0.88
CA THR A 70 7.61 16.31 -0.21
C THR A 70 6.16 16.04 0.16
N VAL A 71 5.35 15.52 -0.77
CA VAL A 71 3.92 15.30 -0.54
C VAL A 71 3.58 13.94 0.07
N LYS A 72 4.58 13.11 0.41
CA LYS A 72 4.39 11.73 0.89
C LYS A 72 3.39 11.61 2.02
N PHE A 73 3.43 12.53 2.99
CA PHE A 73 2.56 12.53 4.16
C PHE A 73 1.10 12.83 3.77
N GLY A 74 0.89 13.80 2.87
CA GLY A 74 -0.42 14.12 2.31
C GLY A 74 -0.98 12.99 1.45
N THR A 75 -0.18 12.40 0.57
CA THR A 75 -0.56 11.22 -0.20
C THR A 75 -0.96 10.06 0.70
N ARG A 76 -0.19 9.82 1.76
CA ARG A 76 -0.48 8.76 2.73
C ARG A 76 -1.79 8.99 3.49
N SER A 77 -2.09 10.24 3.85
CA SER A 77 -3.36 10.60 4.48
C SER A 77 -4.56 10.29 3.57
N LYS A 78 -4.45 10.57 2.27
CA LYS A 78 -5.49 10.30 1.27
C LYS A 78 -5.71 8.81 1.06
N GLU A 79 -4.63 8.04 0.94
CA GLU A 79 -4.69 6.58 0.77
C GLU A 79 -5.44 5.92 1.93
N LEU A 80 -5.06 6.24 3.17
CA LEU A 80 -5.68 5.69 4.37
C LEU A 80 -7.14 6.18 4.55
N TYR A 81 -7.40 7.44 4.21
CA TYR A 81 -8.76 8.00 4.24
C TYR A 81 -9.69 7.26 3.26
N CYS A 82 -9.26 7.08 2.02
CA CYS A 82 -9.99 6.33 1.00
C CYS A 82 -10.22 4.89 1.41
N GLN A 83 -9.21 4.24 1.99
CA GLN A 83 -9.36 2.89 2.50
C GLN A 83 -10.44 2.81 3.60
N LYS A 84 -10.40 3.72 4.58
CA LYS A 84 -11.38 3.73 5.69
C LYS A 84 -12.83 3.82 5.21
N HIS A 85 -13.08 4.60 4.17
CA HIS A 85 -14.43 4.91 3.68
C HIS A 85 -14.84 4.10 2.45
N GLY A 86 -13.98 3.22 1.94
CA GLY A 86 -14.27 2.41 0.76
C GLY A 86 -14.31 3.22 -0.55
N TYR A 87 -13.45 4.23 -0.70
CA TYR A 87 -13.30 4.98 -1.95
C TYR A 87 -12.08 4.48 -2.72
N ASP A 88 -12.17 4.41 -4.04
CA ASP A 88 -10.96 4.13 -4.83
C ASP A 88 -10.04 5.35 -4.80
N PHE A 89 -8.74 5.14 -4.60
CA PHE A 89 -7.74 6.21 -4.63
C PHE A 89 -6.87 6.10 -5.87
N ILE A 90 -6.83 7.16 -6.67
CA ILE A 90 -6.19 7.18 -7.98
C ILE A 90 -5.07 8.22 -7.97
N ILE A 91 -3.87 7.78 -8.33
CA ILE A 91 -2.68 8.63 -8.43
C ILE A 91 -2.21 8.64 -9.89
N GLY A 92 -2.21 9.80 -10.51
CA GLY A 92 -1.63 10.04 -11.84
C GLY A 92 -0.20 10.55 -11.76
N SER A 93 0.58 10.31 -12.82
CA SER A 93 1.88 10.93 -13.10
C SER A 93 2.04 11.26 -14.58
N GLU A 94 3.12 11.96 -14.95
CA GLU A 94 3.42 12.40 -16.32
C GLU A 94 3.54 11.25 -17.32
N LYS A 95 3.85 10.04 -16.82
CA LYS A 95 3.95 8.83 -17.65
C LYS A 95 2.65 8.51 -18.39
N LEU A 96 1.51 9.02 -17.91
CA LEU A 96 0.21 8.92 -18.57
C LEU A 96 0.27 9.37 -20.05
N TYR A 97 1.09 10.38 -20.35
CA TYR A 97 1.15 10.98 -21.68
C TYR A 97 2.36 10.52 -22.52
N GLU A 98 3.14 9.57 -22.03
CA GLU A 98 4.30 9.04 -22.76
C GLU A 98 3.94 7.90 -23.71
N CYS A 99 2.75 7.29 -23.58
CA CYS A 99 2.39 6.06 -24.29
C CYS A 99 1.24 6.18 -25.29
N ASP A 100 0.46 7.25 -25.26
CA ASP A 100 -0.78 7.31 -26.05
C ASP A 100 -0.66 7.94 -27.44
N GLY A 101 0.52 8.38 -27.89
CA GLY A 101 0.68 9.00 -29.22
C GLY A 101 -0.13 10.30 -29.42
N HIS A 102 -1.00 10.64 -28.46
CA HIS A 102 -1.49 11.97 -28.20
C HIS A 102 -0.28 12.80 -27.80
N PRO A 103 0.01 13.91 -28.51
CA PRO A 103 1.01 14.83 -28.03
C PRO A 103 0.57 15.21 -26.62
N ALA A 104 1.38 14.88 -25.60
CA ALA A 104 1.33 15.58 -24.33
C ALA A 104 1.12 17.06 -24.70
N PRO A 105 0.08 17.72 -24.18
CA PRO A 105 -0.25 19.09 -24.58
C PRO A 105 1.06 19.84 -24.57
N ASN A 106 1.49 20.31 -25.76
CA ASN A 106 2.88 20.67 -26.08
C ASN A 106 3.65 20.92 -24.79
N LYS A 107 4.59 20.04 -24.35
CA LYS A 107 5.22 20.14 -23.00
C LYS A 107 5.78 21.55 -22.69
N GLU A 108 5.92 22.39 -23.70
CA GLU A 108 6.30 23.81 -23.66
C GLU A 108 5.14 24.81 -23.41
N LYS A 109 3.85 24.42 -23.43
CA LYS A 109 2.68 25.32 -23.53
C LYS A 109 1.60 25.18 -22.45
N LEU A 110 1.40 24.01 -21.83
CA LEU A 110 0.35 23.81 -20.81
C LEU A 110 0.97 23.34 -19.48
N SER A 111 0.60 24.03 -18.39
CA SER A 111 1.10 23.77 -17.04
C SER A 111 0.59 22.45 -16.45
N ILE A 112 1.35 21.84 -15.54
CA ILE A 112 0.97 20.63 -14.79
C ILE A 112 -0.38 20.78 -14.06
N HIS A 113 -0.81 22.00 -13.76
CA HIS A 113 -2.11 22.28 -13.14
C HIS A 113 -3.30 21.84 -14.00
N TRP A 114 -3.11 21.66 -15.31
CA TRP A 114 -4.15 21.20 -16.22
C TRP A 114 -4.41 19.69 -16.16
N MET A 115 -3.56 18.90 -15.50
CA MET A 115 -3.68 17.44 -15.49
C MET A 115 -4.96 16.93 -14.85
N LYS A 116 -5.63 17.75 -14.01
CA LYS A 116 -6.90 17.40 -13.37
C LYS A 116 -8.04 17.16 -14.35
N VAL A 117 -8.14 17.95 -15.41
CA VAL A 117 -9.26 17.89 -16.37
C VAL A 117 -9.29 16.55 -17.14
N PRO A 118 -8.21 16.13 -17.83
CA PRO A 118 -8.18 14.84 -18.52
C PRO A 118 -8.27 13.65 -17.55
N MET A 119 -7.70 13.76 -16.35
CA MET A 119 -7.85 12.71 -15.33
C MET A 119 -9.29 12.56 -14.85
N LEU A 120 -9.98 13.65 -14.51
CA LEU A 120 -11.39 13.61 -14.13
C LEU A 120 -12.24 13.03 -15.26
N ALA A 121 -12.03 13.49 -16.50
CA ALA A 121 -12.78 13.04 -17.67
C ALA A 121 -12.62 11.53 -17.93
N ARG A 122 -11.42 10.98 -17.69
CA ARG A 122 -11.10 9.56 -17.87
C ARG A 122 -11.96 8.63 -17.03
N PHE A 123 -12.28 9.03 -15.80
CA PHE A 123 -12.97 8.19 -14.81
C PHE A 123 -14.47 8.46 -14.70
N LEU A 124 -15.03 9.38 -15.50
CA LEU A 124 -16.48 9.66 -15.50
C LEU A 124 -17.37 8.49 -15.93
N SER A 125 -16.83 7.42 -16.54
CA SER A 125 -17.60 6.21 -16.87
C SER A 125 -17.62 5.17 -15.76
N ASP A 126 -16.71 5.28 -14.80
CA ASP A 126 -16.34 4.16 -13.93
C ASP A 126 -16.92 4.33 -12.51
N TYR A 127 -17.36 5.54 -12.17
CA TYR A 127 -17.83 5.95 -10.84
C TYR A 127 -19.13 6.74 -10.93
N ASP A 128 -19.77 6.99 -9.79
CA ASP A 128 -20.90 7.91 -9.67
C ASP A 128 -20.42 9.34 -9.39
N TRP A 129 -19.31 9.47 -8.65
CA TRP A 129 -18.61 10.72 -8.39
C TRP A 129 -17.10 10.53 -8.49
N VAL A 130 -16.43 11.49 -9.12
CA VAL A 130 -14.96 11.60 -9.11
C VAL A 130 -14.57 12.91 -8.44
N ILE A 131 -13.59 12.84 -7.55
CA ILE A 131 -13.19 13.96 -6.70
C ILE A 131 -11.72 14.23 -6.93
N TRP A 132 -11.39 15.41 -7.41
CA TRP A 132 -10.01 15.88 -7.50
C TRP A 132 -9.54 16.42 -6.14
N THR A 133 -8.29 16.14 -5.81
CA THR A 133 -7.58 16.75 -4.69
C THR A 133 -6.13 17.03 -5.08
N ASP A 134 -5.64 18.24 -4.85
CA ASP A 134 -4.23 18.57 -5.11
C ASP A 134 -3.31 17.76 -4.17
N ALA A 135 -2.10 17.48 -4.62
CA ALA A 135 -1.16 16.64 -3.89
C ALA A 135 -0.65 17.30 -2.60
N ASP A 136 -0.56 18.63 -2.58
CA ASP A 136 -0.19 19.49 -1.46
C ASP A 136 -1.37 19.76 -0.50
N SER A 137 -2.12 18.70 -0.16
CA SER A 137 -3.20 18.74 0.84
C SER A 137 -3.15 17.51 1.75
N ILE A 138 -3.70 17.61 2.96
CA ILE A 138 -3.67 16.54 3.96
C ILE A 138 -5.05 16.39 4.61
N PHE A 139 -5.60 15.17 4.60
CA PHE A 139 -6.81 14.83 5.35
C PHE A 139 -6.43 14.65 6.83
N LEU A 140 -7.01 15.44 7.72
CA LEU A 140 -6.68 15.45 9.16
C LEU A 140 -7.88 15.15 10.06
N ASN A 141 -9.08 15.05 9.50
CA ASN A 141 -10.22 14.47 10.19
C ASN A 141 -10.82 13.32 9.36
N PRO A 142 -10.42 12.07 9.64
CA PRO A 142 -10.88 10.92 8.88
C PRO A 142 -12.30 10.46 9.24
N ASP A 143 -13.02 11.15 10.14
CA ASP A 143 -14.40 10.81 10.51
C ASP A 143 -15.45 11.55 9.67
N ILE A 144 -15.02 12.59 8.95
CA ILE A 144 -15.86 13.31 7.97
C ILE A 144 -15.80 12.54 6.65
N THR A 145 -16.95 12.29 6.01
CA THR A 145 -17.04 11.50 4.77
C THR A 145 -17.22 12.40 3.54
N LEU A 146 -16.85 11.92 2.34
CA LEU A 146 -17.06 12.69 1.10
C LEU A 146 -18.55 12.82 0.76
N GLU A 147 -19.37 11.81 1.07
CA GLU A 147 -20.83 11.83 0.87
C GLU A 147 -21.50 12.97 1.63
N SER A 148 -20.95 13.38 2.78
CA SER A 148 -21.48 14.49 3.56
C SER A 148 -21.50 15.82 2.81
N TYR A 149 -20.73 15.93 1.71
CA TYR A 149 -20.64 17.11 0.86
C TYR A 149 -21.34 16.96 -0.49
N LEU A 150 -21.70 15.73 -0.88
CA LEU A 150 -22.37 15.48 -2.16
C LEU A 150 -23.77 16.07 -2.18
N ASP A 151 -24.18 16.52 -3.37
CA ASP A 151 -25.52 17.07 -3.60
C ASP A 151 -25.96 16.75 -5.01
N ASP A 152 -26.89 15.82 -5.13
CA ASP A 152 -27.36 15.30 -6.42
C ASP A 152 -28.10 16.35 -7.27
N SER A 153 -28.41 17.51 -6.71
CA SER A 153 -29.02 18.65 -7.42
C SER A 153 -28.01 19.41 -8.29
N TYR A 154 -26.72 19.10 -8.16
CA TYR A 154 -25.62 19.76 -8.86
C TYR A 154 -24.70 18.72 -9.50
N ASP A 155 -23.98 19.16 -10.54
CA ASP A 155 -23.07 18.29 -11.31
C ASP A 155 -21.60 18.56 -10.96
N ILE A 156 -21.26 19.81 -10.61
CA ILE A 156 -19.91 20.20 -10.20
C ILE A 156 -19.96 20.98 -8.91
N LEU A 157 -19.12 20.59 -7.94
CA LEU A 157 -18.95 21.30 -6.68
C LEU A 157 -17.50 21.80 -6.60
N PHE A 158 -17.33 23.11 -6.44
CA PHE A 158 -16.03 23.76 -6.30
C PHE A 158 -15.79 24.25 -4.89
N GLY A 159 -14.52 24.26 -4.49
CA GLY A 159 -14.08 25.02 -3.33
C GLY A 159 -14.14 26.53 -3.54
N THR A 160 -14.16 27.28 -2.45
CA THR A 160 -14.08 28.76 -2.47
C THR A 160 -12.94 29.26 -1.58
N HIS A 161 -12.17 30.25 -2.03
CA HIS A 161 -11.13 30.89 -1.21
C HIS A 161 -11.71 31.78 -0.10
N HIS A 162 -10.98 31.91 1.01
CA HIS A 162 -11.36 32.70 2.20
C HIS A 162 -11.43 34.23 1.97
N LEU A 163 -10.88 34.76 0.88
CA LEU A 163 -10.67 36.21 0.75
C LEU A 163 -11.71 36.97 -0.09
N THR A 164 -12.51 36.28 -0.91
CA THR A 164 -13.71 36.88 -1.51
C THR A 164 -14.76 35.80 -1.80
N CYS A 165 -16.03 36.11 -1.58
CA CYS A 165 -17.18 35.29 -2.00
C CYS A 165 -17.33 35.16 -3.55
N GLN A 166 -16.29 35.51 -4.32
CA GLN A 166 -16.24 35.48 -5.79
C GLN A 166 -15.12 34.60 -6.37
N SER A 167 -14.18 34.08 -5.57
CA SER A 167 -13.05 33.28 -6.07
C SER A 167 -13.24 31.77 -5.82
N LEU A 168 -13.34 31.01 -6.89
CA LEU A 168 -13.31 29.54 -6.88
C LEU A 168 -11.89 29.05 -6.54
N ASN A 169 -11.79 27.83 -6.05
CA ASN A 169 -10.55 27.07 -5.95
C ASN A 169 -10.76 25.72 -6.67
N THR A 170 -9.78 25.29 -7.46
CA THR A 170 -9.82 24.04 -8.22
C THR A 170 -8.89 22.97 -7.65
N GLY A 171 -8.30 23.20 -6.49
CA GLY A 171 -7.50 22.20 -5.78
C GLY A 171 -8.34 21.08 -5.20
N HIS A 172 -9.64 21.34 -5.00
CA HIS A 172 -10.62 20.31 -4.64
C HIS A 172 -11.90 20.49 -5.44
N ILE A 173 -12.27 19.49 -6.25
CA ILE A 173 -13.43 19.53 -7.15
C ILE A 173 -14.19 18.22 -7.03
N PHE A 174 -15.50 18.28 -6.82
CA PHE A 174 -16.34 17.09 -6.85
C PHE A 174 -17.16 17.11 -8.13
N VAL A 175 -17.08 16.03 -8.90
CA VAL A 175 -17.69 15.93 -10.23
C VAL A 175 -18.61 14.73 -10.26
N LYS A 176 -19.90 14.99 -10.48
CA LYS A 176 -20.90 13.96 -10.70
C LYS A 176 -20.66 13.31 -12.05
N CYS A 177 -20.68 11.99 -12.12
CA CYS A 177 -20.40 11.25 -13.33
C CYS A 177 -21.63 11.17 -14.24
N ASN A 178 -21.81 12.20 -15.08
CA ASN A 178 -22.88 12.25 -16.07
C ASN A 178 -22.47 13.00 -17.34
N GLN A 179 -23.40 13.09 -18.29
CA GLN A 179 -23.16 13.75 -19.56
C GLN A 179 -22.86 15.25 -19.40
N TRP A 180 -23.55 15.94 -18.49
CA TRP A 180 -23.34 17.37 -18.26
C TRP A 180 -21.91 17.66 -17.80
N SER A 181 -21.42 16.91 -16.81
CA SER A 181 -20.03 17.03 -16.33
C SER A 181 -19.01 16.70 -17.41
N ARG A 182 -19.30 15.73 -18.29
CA ARG A 182 -18.43 15.40 -19.42
C ARG A 182 -18.34 16.57 -20.40
N ASP A 183 -19.47 17.17 -20.72
CA ASP A 183 -19.54 18.34 -21.61
C ASP A 183 -18.83 19.55 -20.97
N PHE A 184 -19.01 19.76 -19.67
CA PHE A 184 -18.32 20.79 -18.89
C PHE A 184 -16.79 20.62 -18.92
N LEU A 185 -16.25 19.43 -18.66
CA LEU A 185 -14.81 19.19 -18.67
C LEU A 185 -14.22 19.35 -20.07
N ASN A 186 -14.94 18.90 -21.11
CA ASN A 186 -14.54 19.10 -22.50
C ASN A 186 -14.51 20.60 -22.84
N GLU A 187 -15.52 21.36 -22.42
CA GLU A 187 -15.56 22.81 -22.64
C GLU A 187 -14.42 23.53 -21.91
N TRP A 188 -14.14 23.17 -20.66
CA TRP A 188 -13.02 23.72 -19.90
C TRP A 188 -11.68 23.41 -20.56
N TRP A 189 -11.51 22.17 -21.04
CA TRP A 189 -10.33 21.76 -21.80
C TRP A 189 -10.17 22.57 -23.09
N THR A 190 -11.22 22.63 -23.93
CA THR A 190 -11.18 23.39 -25.19
C THR A 190 -10.94 24.88 -24.96
N TYR A 191 -11.51 25.46 -23.91
CA TYR A 191 -11.28 26.87 -23.57
C TYR A 191 -9.78 27.17 -23.32
N SER A 192 -9.05 26.22 -22.74
CA SER A 192 -7.59 26.31 -22.51
C SER A 192 -6.78 26.36 -23.81
N GLU A 193 -7.24 25.67 -24.86
CA GLU A 193 -6.58 25.62 -26.17
C GLU A 193 -6.84 26.90 -26.99
N GLU A 194 -8.00 27.54 -26.78
CA GLU A 194 -8.43 28.73 -27.51
C GLU A 194 -7.90 30.05 -26.92
N TYR A 195 -7.67 30.11 -25.59
CA TYR A 195 -7.37 31.36 -24.88
C TYR A 195 -6.10 31.28 -23.98
N GLN A 196 -4.94 31.42 -24.63
CA GLN A 196 -3.62 31.85 -24.11
C GLN A 196 -2.61 30.81 -23.58
N GLU A 197 -1.37 30.94 -24.05
CA GLU A 197 -0.16 30.28 -23.51
C GLU A 197 0.08 30.70 -22.04
N GLY A 198 0.31 29.74 -21.15
CA GLY A 198 0.82 30.00 -19.79
C GLY A 198 -0.20 30.34 -18.69
N THR A 199 -1.51 30.24 -18.95
CA THR A 199 -2.57 30.52 -17.96
C THR A 199 -2.90 29.28 -17.10
N TRP A 200 -3.25 29.51 -15.83
CA TRP A 200 -3.59 28.44 -14.89
C TRP A 200 -5.03 27.95 -15.12
N ASP A 201 -5.33 26.73 -14.68
CA ASP A 201 -6.64 26.08 -14.85
C ASP A 201 -7.77 26.91 -14.20
N LEU A 202 -7.52 27.46 -13.01
CA LEU A 202 -8.47 28.28 -12.25
C LEU A 202 -8.81 29.60 -12.95
N GLU A 203 -7.82 30.27 -13.54
CA GLU A 203 -8.02 31.55 -14.24
C GLU A 203 -8.90 31.34 -15.48
N ASN A 204 -8.60 30.29 -16.26
CA ASN A 204 -9.41 29.91 -17.41
C ASN A 204 -10.83 29.52 -17.03
N LEU A 205 -10.99 28.71 -15.98
CA LEU A 205 -12.30 28.34 -15.48
C LEU A 205 -13.13 29.58 -15.12
N THR A 206 -12.51 30.52 -14.41
CA THR A 206 -13.18 31.76 -13.99
C THR A 206 -13.62 32.58 -15.19
N MET A 207 -12.77 32.73 -16.22
CA MET A 207 -13.11 33.42 -17.46
C MET A 207 -14.22 32.69 -18.24
N MET A 208 -14.13 31.37 -18.37
CA MET A 208 -15.14 30.54 -19.01
C MET A 208 -16.51 30.75 -18.35
N LEU A 209 -16.57 30.64 -17.02
CA LEU A 209 -17.82 30.75 -16.25
C LEU A 209 -18.45 32.14 -16.31
N GLN A 210 -17.66 33.21 -16.46
CA GLN A 210 -18.18 34.58 -16.63
C GLN A 210 -19.01 34.74 -17.92
N THR A 211 -18.81 33.87 -18.92
CA THR A 211 -19.55 33.92 -20.19
C THR A 211 -20.83 33.09 -20.18
N LYS A 212 -21.11 32.31 -19.13
CA LYS A 212 -22.19 31.32 -19.11
C LYS A 212 -23.52 31.89 -18.63
N SER A 213 -24.60 31.25 -19.09
CA SER A 213 -25.97 31.60 -18.69
C SER A 213 -26.23 31.23 -17.23
N ARG A 214 -27.30 31.80 -16.65
CA ARG A 214 -27.73 31.43 -15.29
C ARG A 214 -28.10 29.95 -15.19
N ASP A 215 -28.73 29.40 -16.23
CA ASP A 215 -29.13 28.00 -16.27
C ASP A 215 -27.91 27.08 -16.20
N TYR A 216 -26.83 27.40 -16.92
CA TYR A 216 -25.57 26.67 -16.85
C TYR A 216 -24.99 26.72 -15.42
N LEU A 217 -24.97 27.90 -14.79
CA LEU A 217 -24.44 28.07 -13.45
C LEU A 217 -25.27 27.38 -12.37
N ASN A 218 -26.54 27.03 -12.63
CA ASN A 218 -27.38 26.30 -11.68
C ASN A 218 -26.93 24.84 -11.48
N HIS A 219 -26.08 24.31 -12.37
CA HIS A 219 -25.45 22.99 -12.22
C HIS A 219 -24.21 23.01 -11.31
N ILE A 220 -23.75 24.20 -10.88
CA ILE A 220 -22.53 24.36 -10.11
C ILE A 220 -22.85 24.80 -8.68
N LYS A 221 -22.35 24.04 -7.70
CA LYS A 221 -22.41 24.38 -6.27
C LYS A 221 -21.06 24.82 -5.76
N ARG A 222 -21.09 25.73 -4.79
CA ARG A 222 -19.90 26.19 -4.06
C ARG A 222 -19.88 25.54 -2.69
N LEU A 223 -18.75 24.95 -2.33
CA LEU A 223 -18.51 24.35 -1.02
C LEU A 223 -17.85 25.37 -0.07
N PRO A 224 -18.10 25.27 1.25
CA PRO A 224 -17.44 26.12 2.23
C PRO A 224 -15.93 25.91 2.22
N THR A 225 -15.15 26.97 2.47
CA THR A 225 -13.68 26.89 2.43
C THR A 225 -13.09 25.85 3.37
N LYS A 226 -13.68 25.65 4.56
CA LYS A 226 -13.29 24.60 5.52
C LYS A 226 -13.33 23.16 4.97
N VAL A 227 -13.98 22.95 3.82
CA VAL A 227 -14.15 21.65 3.17
C VAL A 227 -13.15 21.44 2.04
N THR A 228 -12.63 22.51 1.47
CA THR A 228 -11.98 22.45 0.15
C THR A 228 -10.73 23.28 0.02
N ASP A 229 -10.44 24.22 0.92
CA ASP A 229 -9.33 25.17 0.71
C ASP A 229 -8.90 25.87 2.01
N LEU A 230 -8.92 25.13 3.13
CA LEU A 230 -8.50 25.64 4.43
C LEU A 230 -6.97 25.76 4.46
N SER A 231 -6.46 26.97 4.67
CA SER A 231 -5.02 27.21 4.69
C SER A 231 -4.35 26.65 5.96
N ALA A 232 -3.04 26.46 5.90
CA ALA A 232 -2.24 25.98 7.04
C ALA A 232 -2.35 26.89 8.28
N ASP A 233 -2.46 28.20 8.07
CA ASP A 233 -2.57 29.20 9.15
C ASP A 233 -3.95 29.23 9.81
N GLU A 234 -4.99 28.79 9.11
CA GLU A 234 -6.38 28.77 9.57
C GLU A 234 -6.81 27.41 10.16
N TYR A 235 -5.97 26.39 10.00
CA TYR A 235 -6.29 25.04 10.44
C TYR A 235 -6.44 24.94 11.97
N GLU A 236 -7.58 24.39 12.40
CA GLU A 236 -7.83 24.00 13.79
C GLU A 236 -7.99 22.47 13.90
N PRO A 237 -7.56 21.84 15.02
CA PRO A 237 -7.77 20.42 15.23
C PRO A 237 -9.24 20.01 15.08
N GLY A 238 -9.50 19.07 14.17
CA GLY A 238 -10.85 18.61 13.84
C GLY A 238 -11.39 19.13 12.51
N ASP A 239 -10.72 20.09 11.86
CA ASP A 239 -11.03 20.46 10.49
C ASP A 239 -10.71 19.30 9.51
N PHE A 240 -11.44 19.25 8.40
CA PHE A 240 -11.45 18.11 7.48
C PHE A 240 -10.12 17.89 6.76
N ILE A 241 -9.71 18.91 6.03
CA ILE A 241 -8.58 18.90 5.12
C ILE A 241 -7.86 20.24 5.20
N VAL A 242 -6.54 20.21 5.11
CA VAL A 242 -5.70 21.39 4.99
C VAL A 242 -5.05 21.42 3.61
N HIS A 243 -5.02 22.59 2.99
CA HIS A 243 -4.48 22.82 1.64
C HIS A 243 -3.32 23.82 1.70
N PHE A 244 -2.18 23.45 1.14
CA PHE A 244 -0.94 24.23 1.20
C PHE A 244 -0.70 25.05 -0.09
N TYR A 245 -1.76 25.57 -0.71
CA TYR A 245 -1.74 26.28 -1.99
C TYR A 245 -0.77 27.48 -2.06
N ALA A 246 -0.37 28.03 -0.91
CA ALA A 246 0.56 29.16 -0.81
C ALA A 246 2.04 28.75 -0.69
N TYR A 247 2.34 27.45 -0.57
CA TYR A 247 3.69 26.93 -0.30
C TYR A 247 4.24 26.16 -1.50
N HIS A 248 5.51 26.40 -1.84
CA HIS A 248 6.17 25.71 -2.94
C HIS A 248 7.61 25.32 -2.56
N GLY A 249 8.17 24.32 -3.26
CA GLY A 249 9.57 23.91 -3.08
C GLY A 249 9.93 23.56 -1.63
N LYS A 250 10.88 24.30 -1.06
CA LYS A 250 11.43 24.05 0.28
C LYS A 250 10.44 24.41 1.38
N GLU A 251 9.68 25.49 1.19
CA GLU A 251 8.68 25.92 2.16
C GLU A 251 7.55 24.88 2.28
N LEU A 252 7.14 24.28 1.15
CA LEU A 252 6.18 23.17 1.14
C LEU A 252 6.72 21.94 1.88
N TYR A 253 7.99 21.58 1.65
CA TYR A 253 8.62 20.48 2.37
C TYR A 253 8.68 20.75 3.88
N GLU A 254 9.12 21.94 4.28
CA GLU A 254 9.24 22.31 5.69
C GLU A 254 7.87 22.33 6.40
N ILE A 255 6.84 22.88 5.76
CA ILE A 255 5.50 22.91 6.36
C ILE A 255 4.89 21.50 6.45
N PHE A 256 5.12 20.63 5.47
CA PHE A 256 4.71 19.22 5.54
C PHE A 256 5.38 18.49 6.71
N GLN A 257 6.68 18.71 6.94
CA GLN A 257 7.38 18.12 8.09
C GLN A 257 6.82 18.63 9.42
N ILE A 258 6.50 19.93 9.54
CA ILE A 258 5.86 20.49 10.74
C ILE A 258 4.49 19.84 10.98
N PHE A 259 3.69 19.64 9.93
CA PHE A 259 2.38 18.99 10.05
C PHE A 259 2.50 17.48 10.35
N GLU A 260 3.49 16.80 9.78
CA GLU A 260 3.80 15.40 10.08
C GLU A 260 4.22 15.24 11.55
N GLU A 261 5.09 16.11 12.07
CA GLU A 261 5.50 16.09 13.48
C GLU A 261 4.32 16.37 14.43
N LYS A 262 3.45 17.33 14.08
CA LYS A 262 2.35 17.76 14.95
C LYS A 262 1.14 16.83 14.89
N TYR A 263 0.79 16.33 13.70
CA TYR A 263 -0.44 15.59 13.44
C TYR A 263 -0.22 14.18 12.91
N GLY A 264 1.03 13.70 12.84
CA GLY A 264 1.36 12.32 12.46
C GLY A 264 0.59 11.29 13.27
N HIS A 265 0.34 11.56 14.56
CA HIS A 265 -0.47 10.71 15.42
C HIS A 265 -1.90 10.44 14.91
N VAL A 266 -2.49 11.34 14.11
CA VAL A 266 -3.80 11.14 13.47
C VAL A 266 -3.70 10.07 12.38
N ILE A 267 -2.66 10.18 11.54
CA ILE A 267 -2.38 9.23 10.46
C ILE A 267 -1.94 7.88 11.04
N ASP A 268 -1.14 7.88 12.11
CA ASP A 268 -0.74 6.67 12.83
C ASP A 268 -1.94 5.97 13.43
N LYS A 269 -2.88 6.71 14.04
CA LYS A 269 -4.12 6.14 14.57
C LYS A 269 -4.92 5.47 13.46
N LEU A 270 -5.11 6.14 12.33
CA LEU A 270 -5.83 5.59 11.17
C LEU A 270 -5.12 4.37 10.58
N GLU A 271 -3.80 4.44 10.43
CA GLU A 271 -3.00 3.30 9.99
C GLU A 271 -3.12 2.12 10.95
N ASN A 272 -3.18 2.39 12.26
CA ASN A 272 -3.34 1.37 13.28
C ASN A 272 -4.76 0.77 13.30
N GLU A 273 -5.79 1.54 12.96
CA GLU A 273 -7.16 1.06 12.77
C GLU A 273 -7.25 0.10 11.58
N LEU A 274 -6.60 0.47 10.47
CA LEU A 274 -6.61 -0.28 9.21
C LEU A 274 -5.52 -1.37 9.12
N LEU A 275 -4.63 -1.44 10.10
CA LEU A 275 -3.42 -2.29 10.05
C LEU A 275 -3.76 -3.74 9.76
N GLU A 276 -4.74 -4.29 10.47
CA GLU A 276 -5.12 -5.70 10.32
C GLU A 276 -5.66 -5.99 8.93
N GLU A 277 -6.61 -5.18 8.46
CA GLU A 277 -7.22 -5.34 7.15
C GLU A 277 -6.16 -5.28 6.04
N ARG A 278 -5.31 -4.24 6.06
CA ARG A 278 -4.22 -4.06 5.09
C ARG A 278 -3.30 -5.26 5.04
N LEU A 279 -2.82 -5.70 6.20
CA LEU A 279 -1.89 -6.82 6.26
C LEU A 279 -2.56 -8.12 5.82
N SER A 280 -3.86 -8.30 6.11
CA SER A 280 -4.60 -9.50 5.72
C SER A 280 -4.84 -9.62 4.21
N GLN A 281 -4.84 -8.50 3.48
CA GLN A 281 -5.04 -8.44 2.03
C GLN A 281 -3.72 -8.51 1.24
N ASP A 282 -2.58 -8.22 1.87
CA ASP A 282 -1.27 -8.32 1.24
C ASP A 282 -0.79 -9.78 1.23
N ARG A 283 -0.41 -10.27 0.04
CA ARG A 283 0.12 -11.63 -0.18
C ARG A 283 1.34 -11.98 0.67
N TYR A 284 2.11 -10.99 1.13
CA TYR A 284 3.30 -11.18 1.96
C TYR A 284 2.98 -11.18 3.46
N THR A 285 1.75 -10.82 3.84
CA THR A 285 1.31 -10.79 5.24
C THR A 285 -0.06 -11.44 5.46
N ASP A 286 -0.51 -12.25 4.51
CA ASP A 286 -1.80 -12.92 4.52
C ASP A 286 -1.99 -13.87 5.73
N HIS A 287 -0.90 -14.28 6.38
CA HIS A 287 -0.91 -15.01 7.65
C HIS A 287 -1.53 -14.23 8.80
N ILE A 288 -1.56 -12.90 8.75
CA ILE A 288 -2.12 -12.06 9.82
C ILE A 288 -3.57 -12.43 10.14
N LYS A 289 -4.39 -12.78 9.14
CA LYS A 289 -5.77 -13.23 9.38
C LYS A 289 -5.84 -14.50 10.23
N VAL A 290 -4.86 -15.39 10.09
CA VAL A 290 -4.78 -16.65 10.86
C VAL A 290 -4.23 -16.37 12.24
N PHE A 291 -3.15 -15.58 12.35
CA PHE A 291 -2.58 -15.19 13.64
C PHE A 291 -3.60 -14.45 14.51
N LYS A 292 -4.44 -13.60 13.92
CA LYS A 292 -5.57 -12.98 14.61
C LYS A 292 -6.49 -14.03 15.24
N LYS A 293 -6.90 -15.06 14.48
CA LYS A 293 -7.74 -16.15 15.01
C LYS A 293 -7.04 -16.94 16.11
N ILE A 294 -5.73 -17.15 16.01
CA ILE A 294 -4.93 -17.78 17.07
C ILE A 294 -4.99 -16.92 18.34
N PHE A 295 -4.73 -15.61 18.22
CA PHE A 295 -4.68 -14.67 19.35
C PHE A 295 -6.06 -14.46 19.99
N ASP A 296 -7.13 -14.45 19.19
CA ASP A 296 -8.52 -14.37 19.66
C ASP A 296 -8.94 -15.64 20.44
N THR A 297 -8.40 -16.81 20.06
CA THR A 297 -8.78 -18.10 20.65
C THR A 297 -7.98 -18.45 21.89
N LYS A 298 -6.69 -18.10 21.92
CA LYS A 298 -5.80 -18.40 23.05
C LYS A 298 -4.94 -17.17 23.38
N PRO A 299 -4.84 -16.78 24.66
CA PRO A 299 -3.90 -15.75 25.08
C PRO A 299 -2.46 -16.15 24.71
N ILE A 300 -1.88 -15.43 23.75
CA ILE A 300 -0.46 -15.53 23.36
C ILE A 300 0.27 -14.36 23.99
N ARG A 301 1.40 -14.62 24.67
CA ARG A 301 2.21 -13.57 25.30
C ARG A 301 3.47 -13.29 24.50
N GLY A 302 4.18 -14.35 24.10
CA GLY A 302 5.47 -14.26 23.43
C GLY A 302 5.48 -14.92 22.06
N LEU A 303 5.95 -14.19 21.05
CA LEU A 303 6.19 -14.68 19.70
C LEU A 303 7.69 -14.69 19.39
N LEU A 304 8.15 -15.77 18.78
CA LEU A 304 9.46 -15.87 18.13
C LEU A 304 9.26 -15.91 16.62
N GLU A 305 9.61 -14.86 15.90
CA GLU A 305 9.60 -14.85 14.44
C GLU A 305 11.01 -15.03 13.86
N PHE A 306 11.12 -15.85 12.82
CA PHE A 306 12.29 -15.95 11.96
C PHE A 306 11.97 -15.27 10.65
N GLY A 307 12.73 -14.23 10.33
CA GLY A 307 12.26 -13.19 9.42
C GLY A 307 11.51 -12.10 10.17
N LEU A 308 11.56 -10.90 9.62
CA LEU A 308 10.90 -9.72 10.16
C LEU A 308 10.48 -8.81 9.01
N GLY A 309 9.43 -8.03 9.19
CA GLY A 309 8.87 -7.22 8.10
C GLY A 309 7.62 -6.46 8.52
N ASN A 310 6.67 -6.29 7.60
CA ASN A 310 5.45 -5.52 7.86
C ASN A 310 4.54 -6.20 8.89
N SER A 311 4.51 -7.54 8.94
CA SER A 311 3.76 -8.34 9.92
C SER A 311 4.27 -8.14 11.35
N THR A 312 5.55 -7.83 11.56
CA THR A 312 6.14 -7.53 12.87
C THR A 312 5.38 -6.42 13.60
N ARG A 313 4.89 -5.39 12.88
CA ARG A 313 4.08 -4.30 13.46
C ARG A 313 2.78 -4.82 14.09
N TYR A 314 2.12 -5.78 13.45
CA TYR A 314 0.92 -6.39 14.00
C TYR A 314 1.23 -7.18 15.26
N PHE A 315 2.32 -7.94 15.28
CA PHE A 315 2.72 -8.70 16.45
C PHE A 315 3.08 -7.78 17.64
N LEU A 316 3.82 -6.70 17.40
CA LEU A 316 4.20 -5.74 18.43
C LEU A 316 2.99 -5.04 19.07
N LYS A 317 1.94 -4.79 18.29
CA LYS A 317 0.69 -4.19 18.79
C LYS A 317 -0.12 -5.15 19.68
N ASN A 318 -0.07 -6.45 19.38
CA ASN A 318 -0.98 -7.43 19.98
C ASN A 318 -0.33 -8.30 21.07
N LEU A 319 0.99 -8.32 21.15
CA LEU A 319 1.73 -9.23 22.04
C LEU A 319 2.58 -8.49 23.06
N ALA A 320 2.75 -9.12 24.22
CA ALA A 320 3.57 -8.57 25.29
C ALA A 320 5.07 -8.67 24.99
N GLU A 321 5.48 -9.61 24.14
CA GLU A 321 6.87 -9.85 23.79
C GLU A 321 6.98 -10.37 22.34
N VAL A 322 7.81 -9.72 21.52
CA VAL A 322 8.12 -10.15 20.16
C VAL A 322 9.63 -10.26 19.99
N VAL A 323 10.10 -11.48 19.76
CA VAL A 323 11.50 -11.78 19.46
C VAL A 323 11.64 -12.04 17.97
N SER A 324 12.37 -11.17 17.27
CA SER A 324 12.60 -11.31 15.83
C SER A 324 14.02 -11.75 15.55
N VAL A 325 14.18 -12.73 14.67
CA VAL A 325 15.48 -13.31 14.31
C VAL A 325 15.74 -13.15 12.82
N GLU A 326 16.79 -12.39 12.50
CA GLU A 326 17.30 -12.29 11.13
C GLU A 326 18.64 -13.01 10.99
N PHE A 327 18.82 -13.71 9.88
CA PHE A 327 20.09 -14.33 9.53
C PHE A 327 20.78 -13.53 8.44
N ILE A 328 21.92 -12.95 8.77
CA ILE A 328 22.74 -12.20 7.83
C ILE A 328 23.86 -13.09 7.34
N THR A 329 23.95 -13.22 6.02
CA THR A 329 25.00 -14.01 5.37
C THR A 329 25.64 -13.22 4.25
N ASN A 330 26.73 -13.69 3.64
CA ASN A 330 27.31 -12.99 2.48
C ASN A 330 26.34 -12.84 1.30
N ALA A 331 25.29 -13.68 1.25
CA ALA A 331 24.24 -13.62 0.23
C ALA A 331 23.01 -12.79 0.64
N LEU A 332 22.87 -12.42 1.92
CA LEU A 332 21.72 -11.70 2.45
C LEU A 332 22.16 -10.37 3.06
N SER A 333 21.76 -9.26 2.42
CA SER A 333 22.12 -7.91 2.84
C SER A 333 21.52 -7.55 4.22
N PRO A 334 22.24 -6.81 5.07
CA PRO A 334 21.71 -6.26 6.32
C PRO A 334 20.72 -5.10 6.14
N GLU A 335 20.56 -4.57 4.92
CA GLU A 335 19.76 -3.37 4.66
C GLU A 335 18.32 -3.52 5.16
N TRP A 336 17.71 -4.68 4.93
CA TRP A 336 16.35 -4.95 5.40
C TRP A 336 16.23 -4.93 6.92
N LEU A 337 17.21 -5.53 7.61
CA LEU A 337 17.30 -5.48 9.06
C LEU A 337 17.45 -4.03 9.55
N ASN A 338 18.31 -3.23 8.92
CA ASN A 338 18.50 -1.82 9.30
C ASN A 338 17.19 -1.02 9.15
N LEU A 339 16.47 -1.19 8.03
CA LEU A 339 15.17 -0.54 7.82
C LEU A 339 14.17 -0.88 8.93
N CYS A 340 14.13 -2.13 9.36
CA CYS A 340 13.20 -2.55 10.42
C CYS A 340 13.67 -2.12 11.81
N LEU A 341 14.99 -2.05 12.05
CA LEU A 341 15.53 -1.45 13.28
C LEU A 341 15.10 0.01 13.38
N ASP A 342 15.24 0.79 12.31
CA ASP A 342 14.83 2.19 12.31
C ASP A 342 13.32 2.35 12.57
N ARG A 343 12.52 1.40 12.05
CA ARG A 343 11.06 1.41 12.17
C ARG A 343 10.53 1.01 13.54
N TYR A 344 11.07 -0.05 14.14
CA TYR A 344 10.52 -0.67 15.35
C TYR A 344 11.34 -0.39 16.61
N GLN A 345 12.40 0.42 16.54
CA GLN A 345 13.27 0.71 17.69
C GLN A 345 12.55 1.32 18.90
N ALA A 346 11.43 2.00 18.69
CA ALA A 346 10.64 2.61 19.75
C ALA A 346 9.79 1.59 20.53
N ASP A 347 9.55 0.41 19.97
CA ASP A 347 8.71 -0.62 20.57
C ASP A 347 9.46 -1.37 21.68
N SER A 348 9.15 -1.02 22.93
CA SER A 348 9.85 -1.57 24.11
C SER A 348 9.68 -3.08 24.32
N ASN A 349 8.65 -3.69 23.73
CA ASN A 349 8.39 -5.13 23.73
C ASN A 349 9.09 -5.88 22.57
N TRP A 350 9.89 -5.19 21.76
CA TRP A 350 10.61 -5.78 20.65
C TRP A 350 12.04 -6.19 21.04
N HIS A 351 12.44 -7.39 20.63
CA HIS A 351 13.76 -7.96 20.90
C HIS A 351 14.41 -8.50 19.62
N PRO A 352 15.14 -7.66 18.86
CA PRO A 352 15.77 -8.09 17.62
C PRO A 352 17.08 -8.85 17.85
N PHE A 353 17.24 -9.95 17.13
CA PHE A 353 18.44 -10.79 17.08
C PHE A 353 18.95 -10.86 15.64
N ALA A 354 20.26 -10.71 15.46
CA ALA A 354 20.91 -10.97 14.18
C ALA A 354 22.00 -12.04 14.31
N PHE A 355 21.90 -13.08 13.49
CA PHE A 355 22.87 -14.16 13.40
C PHE A 355 23.72 -13.99 12.14
N LEU A 356 25.00 -13.71 12.34
CA LEU A 356 25.97 -13.45 11.28
C LEU A 356 26.67 -14.76 10.91
N SER A 357 26.59 -15.19 9.65
CA SER A 357 27.30 -16.36 9.13
C SER A 357 28.07 -16.03 7.85
N GLY A 358 29.33 -16.43 7.77
CA GLY A 358 30.19 -16.08 6.62
C GLY A 358 30.61 -14.61 6.55
N CYS A 359 30.07 -13.75 7.40
CA CYS A 359 30.36 -12.32 7.51
C CYS A 359 30.71 -11.91 8.95
N THR A 360 31.23 -10.68 9.13
CA THR A 360 31.54 -10.10 10.45
C THR A 360 30.79 -8.80 10.68
N LYS A 361 30.70 -8.34 11.93
CA LYS A 361 30.14 -7.01 12.27
C LYS A 361 30.83 -5.85 11.53
N LYS A 362 32.11 -5.98 11.16
CA LYS A 362 32.82 -4.95 10.38
C LYS A 362 32.48 -4.99 8.89
N THR A 363 32.00 -6.12 8.40
CA THR A 363 31.63 -6.33 6.99
C THR A 363 30.39 -5.51 6.62
N TYR A 364 29.55 -5.17 7.60
CA TYR A 364 28.28 -4.50 7.39
C TYR A 364 28.09 -3.35 8.38
N SER A 365 27.73 -2.16 7.89
CA SER A 365 27.30 -1.04 8.72
C SER A 365 25.91 -1.34 9.29
N LEU A 366 25.84 -2.25 10.26
CA LEU A 366 24.63 -2.49 11.04
C LEU A 366 24.38 -1.27 11.92
N ALA A 367 23.15 -0.77 11.91
CA ALA A 367 22.75 0.35 12.75
C ALA A 367 23.11 0.05 14.21
N ASN A 368 23.62 1.05 14.92
CA ASN A 368 23.91 0.93 16.36
C ASN A 368 22.59 0.99 17.14
N HIS A 369 21.85 -0.12 17.12
CA HIS A 369 20.63 -0.26 17.88
C HIS A 369 20.94 -0.86 19.25
N ALA A 370 20.54 -0.17 20.34
CA ALA A 370 20.90 -0.55 21.70
C ALA A 370 20.39 -1.95 22.10
N ASN A 371 19.24 -2.37 21.55
CA ASN A 371 18.61 -3.64 21.89
C ASN A 371 18.94 -4.78 20.89
N LEU A 372 19.70 -4.51 19.82
CA LEU A 372 20.06 -5.54 18.84
C LEU A 372 21.10 -6.50 19.43
N LYS A 373 20.73 -7.77 19.55
CA LYS A 373 21.63 -8.83 20.01
C LYS A 373 22.29 -9.53 18.82
N LEU A 374 23.61 -9.43 18.74
CA LEU A 374 24.41 -10.03 17.66
C LEU A 374 25.00 -11.38 18.07
N PHE A 375 24.96 -12.33 17.15
CA PHE A 375 25.53 -13.66 17.34
C PHE A 375 26.31 -14.11 16.12
N GLN A 376 27.50 -14.66 16.33
CA GLN A 376 28.27 -15.28 15.26
C GLN A 376 27.87 -16.75 15.11
N ALA A 377 27.24 -17.09 13.99
CA ALA A 377 27.04 -18.45 13.54
C ALA A 377 28.31 -18.97 12.83
N SER A 378 28.47 -20.28 12.74
CA SER A 378 29.58 -20.87 11.99
C SER A 378 29.39 -20.64 10.49
N PRO A 379 30.46 -20.69 9.67
CA PRO A 379 30.34 -20.64 8.21
C PRO A 379 29.44 -21.72 7.63
N LYS A 380 29.25 -22.84 8.34
CA LYS A 380 28.40 -23.96 7.89
C LYS A 380 26.96 -23.55 7.64
N LEU A 381 26.41 -22.59 8.38
CA LEU A 381 25.06 -22.10 8.15
C LEU A 381 24.95 -21.37 6.81
N TYR A 382 25.94 -20.53 6.49
CA TYR A 382 26.04 -19.86 5.19
C TYR A 382 26.26 -20.88 4.06
N ASP A 383 27.17 -21.84 4.26
CA ASP A 383 27.45 -22.87 3.26
C ASP A 383 26.21 -23.73 2.99
N ALA A 384 25.48 -24.13 4.04
CA ALA A 384 24.24 -24.87 3.92
C ALA A 384 23.14 -24.06 3.21
N ASN A 385 22.95 -22.78 3.55
CA ASN A 385 21.98 -21.94 2.87
C ASN A 385 22.34 -21.73 1.40
N SER A 386 23.62 -21.53 1.10
CA SER A 386 24.13 -21.38 -0.27
C SER A 386 23.95 -22.67 -1.07
N LEU A 387 24.21 -23.82 -0.46
CA LEU A 387 24.02 -25.12 -1.11
C LEU A 387 22.54 -25.36 -1.43
N ALA A 388 21.65 -25.10 -0.47
CA ALA A 388 20.21 -25.22 -0.65
C ALA A 388 19.70 -24.27 -1.75
N SER A 389 20.21 -23.05 -1.81
CA SER A 389 19.76 -22.04 -2.78
C SER A 389 20.23 -22.32 -4.22
N HIS A 390 21.43 -22.88 -4.41
CA HIS A 390 22.01 -23.07 -5.75
C HIS A 390 21.71 -24.43 -6.35
N HIS A 391 21.56 -25.47 -5.52
CA HIS A 391 21.56 -26.82 -6.03
C HIS A 391 20.18 -27.47 -6.08
N CYS A 392 19.22 -27.05 -5.24
CA CYS A 392 17.84 -27.57 -5.04
C CYS A 392 17.70 -29.10 -4.83
N ASN A 393 18.67 -29.89 -5.31
CA ASN A 393 18.77 -31.33 -5.31
C ASN A 393 19.49 -31.79 -4.04
N ARG A 394 18.74 -31.77 -2.93
CA ARG A 394 19.26 -32.16 -1.60
C ARG A 394 19.68 -33.63 -1.54
N SER A 395 19.16 -34.49 -2.42
CA SER A 395 19.53 -35.91 -2.51
C SER A 395 20.97 -36.10 -3.01
N LYS A 396 21.45 -35.26 -3.94
CA LYS A 396 22.84 -35.27 -4.43
C LYS A 396 23.78 -34.44 -3.57
N TYR A 397 23.25 -33.42 -2.88
CA TYR A 397 24.03 -32.47 -2.09
C TYR A 397 23.45 -32.36 -0.67
N PRO A 398 23.69 -33.36 0.19
CA PRO A 398 23.20 -33.32 1.57
C PRO A 398 23.88 -32.17 2.34
N LEU A 399 23.10 -31.46 3.15
CA LEU A 399 23.57 -30.36 3.98
C LEU A 399 24.43 -30.89 5.15
N ASP A 400 25.48 -30.15 5.53
CA ASP A 400 26.35 -30.51 6.68
C ASP A 400 25.56 -30.48 7.99
N PRO A 401 25.40 -31.61 8.73
CA PRO A 401 24.61 -31.63 9.96
C PRO A 401 25.00 -30.58 11.02
N GLY A 402 26.24 -30.06 10.97
CA GLY A 402 26.72 -29.03 11.89
C GLY A 402 26.02 -27.67 11.79
N PHE A 403 25.28 -27.34 10.73
CA PHE A 403 24.43 -26.13 10.75
C PHE A 403 23.24 -26.29 11.71
N ALA A 404 22.74 -27.52 11.92
CA ALA A 404 21.66 -27.77 12.86
C ALA A 404 22.11 -27.49 14.31
N ASP A 405 23.38 -27.74 14.63
CA ASP A 405 23.96 -27.35 15.92
C ASP A 405 23.94 -25.83 16.11
N ASP A 406 24.19 -25.07 15.04
CA ASP A 406 24.07 -23.61 15.06
C ASP A 406 22.62 -23.19 15.33
N LEU A 407 21.65 -23.68 14.57
CA LEU A 407 20.23 -23.37 14.78
C LEU A 407 19.79 -23.69 16.22
N ASN A 408 20.16 -24.87 16.72
CA ASN A 408 19.86 -25.29 18.09
C ASN A 408 20.51 -24.40 19.14
N ARG A 409 21.76 -23.98 18.92
CA ARG A 409 22.48 -23.06 19.80
C ARG A 409 21.84 -21.68 19.82
N CYS A 410 21.35 -21.19 18.67
CA CYS A 410 20.60 -19.94 18.55
C CYS A 410 19.31 -20.00 19.37
N LEU A 411 18.48 -21.01 19.10
CA LEU A 411 17.22 -21.27 19.80
C LEU A 411 17.39 -21.39 21.31
N LYS A 412 18.39 -22.18 21.76
CA LYS A 412 18.66 -22.38 23.19
C LYS A 412 18.97 -21.07 23.92
N LYS A 413 19.62 -20.10 23.25
CA LYS A 413 19.91 -18.80 23.86
C LYS A 413 18.65 -17.94 23.98
N ILE A 414 17.82 -17.92 22.94
CA ILE A 414 16.57 -17.16 22.90
C ILE A 414 15.60 -17.70 23.94
N LEU A 415 15.31 -19.00 23.89
CA LEU A 415 14.32 -19.66 24.75
C LEU A 415 14.74 -19.73 26.24
N LYS A 416 16.00 -19.43 26.56
CA LYS A 416 16.45 -19.25 27.94
C LYS A 416 16.06 -17.88 28.51
N GLN A 417 15.90 -16.88 27.65
CA GLN A 417 15.67 -15.48 28.03
C GLN A 417 14.21 -15.06 27.86
N HIS A 418 13.51 -15.70 26.93
CA HIS A 418 12.19 -15.29 26.47
C HIS A 418 11.22 -16.48 26.56
N ALA A 419 10.00 -16.22 27.04
CA ALA A 419 8.94 -17.22 27.12
C ALA A 419 8.13 -17.19 25.83
N ILE A 420 8.30 -18.20 24.99
CA ILE A 420 7.74 -18.23 23.64
C ILE A 420 6.57 -19.21 23.57
N ASP A 421 5.39 -18.70 23.21
CA ASP A 421 4.18 -19.50 23.00
C ASP A 421 4.03 -19.90 21.53
N VAL A 422 4.44 -19.02 20.61
CA VAL A 422 4.33 -19.23 19.16
C VAL A 422 5.67 -18.97 18.51
N ALA A 423 6.06 -19.83 17.56
CA ALA A 423 7.17 -19.58 16.65
C ALA A 423 6.66 -19.47 15.22
N PHE A 424 7.03 -18.39 14.53
CA PHE A 424 6.68 -18.14 13.13
C PHE A 424 7.93 -18.21 12.26
N VAL A 425 7.89 -18.99 11.18
CA VAL A 425 9.01 -19.19 10.26
C VAL A 425 8.67 -18.60 8.90
N ASP A 426 9.27 -17.46 8.59
CA ASP A 426 9.22 -16.79 7.30
C ASP A 426 10.56 -16.08 7.02
N SER A 427 11.65 -16.82 7.13
CA SER A 427 12.99 -16.24 7.09
C SER A 427 13.46 -15.99 5.66
N GLY A 428 14.38 -15.04 5.49
CA GLY A 428 15.18 -14.91 4.25
C GLY A 428 16.11 -16.11 3.99
N LEU A 429 16.37 -16.95 5.00
CA LEU A 429 17.01 -18.25 4.77
C LEU A 429 16.07 -19.20 4.06
N ILE A 430 16.65 -20.00 3.17
CA ILE A 430 15.95 -21.06 2.45
C ILE A 430 15.87 -22.35 3.31
N LEU A 431 16.59 -22.44 4.43
CA LEU A 431 16.55 -23.59 5.36
C LEU A 431 15.35 -23.56 6.33
N ARG A 432 14.15 -23.23 5.83
CA ARG A 432 12.95 -23.05 6.67
C ARG A 432 12.48 -24.36 7.30
N GLY A 433 12.56 -25.47 6.58
CA GLY A 433 12.19 -26.79 7.08
C GLY A 433 13.02 -27.22 8.30
N GLU A 434 14.32 -26.97 8.29
CA GLU A 434 15.20 -27.27 9.41
C GLU A 434 15.00 -26.35 10.62
N LEU A 435 14.61 -25.09 10.38
CA LEU A 435 14.17 -24.19 11.45
C LEU A 435 12.93 -24.75 12.14
N VAL A 436 11.91 -25.16 11.37
CA VAL A 436 10.70 -25.81 11.90
C VAL A 436 11.04 -27.07 12.69
N GLN A 437 11.87 -27.97 12.14
CA GLN A 437 12.29 -29.18 12.84
C GLN A 437 12.99 -28.88 14.17
N SER A 438 13.82 -27.83 14.19
CA SER A 438 14.52 -27.40 15.39
C SER A 438 13.58 -26.83 16.45
N LEU A 439 12.36 -26.41 16.12
CA LEU A 439 11.38 -25.85 17.05
C LEU A 439 10.52 -26.91 17.75
N PHE A 440 10.39 -28.12 17.18
CA PHE A 440 9.61 -29.18 17.80
C PHE A 440 10.09 -29.50 19.21
N ASN A 441 9.13 -29.74 20.11
CA ASN A 441 9.33 -29.96 21.55
C ASN A 441 9.86 -28.74 22.33
N LYS A 442 10.10 -27.59 21.68
CA LYS A 442 10.59 -26.37 22.34
C LYS A 442 9.54 -25.27 22.44
N VAL A 443 8.63 -25.19 21.46
CA VAL A 443 7.57 -24.18 21.40
C VAL A 443 6.22 -24.89 21.15
N PRO A 444 5.12 -24.48 21.81
CA PRO A 444 3.86 -25.22 21.69
C PRO A 444 3.13 -25.01 20.36
N ILE A 445 3.28 -23.85 19.72
CA ILE A 445 2.71 -23.54 18.41
C ILE A 445 3.83 -23.16 17.45
N ILE A 446 3.87 -23.77 16.28
CA ILE A 446 4.82 -23.46 15.22
C ILE A 446 4.01 -23.16 13.96
N ALA A 447 4.33 -22.08 13.26
CA ALA A 447 3.72 -21.71 11.99
C ALA A 447 4.82 -21.44 10.96
N ALA A 448 4.63 -21.89 9.72
CA ALA A 448 5.57 -21.67 8.63
C ALA A 448 4.83 -21.16 7.39
N HIS A 449 5.33 -20.07 6.81
CA HIS A 449 4.79 -19.43 5.61
C HIS A 449 5.35 -20.07 4.33
N ASP A 450 4.77 -19.73 3.18
CA ASP A 450 5.08 -20.31 1.86
C ASP A 450 5.05 -21.85 1.81
N PHE A 451 4.26 -22.49 2.68
CA PHE A 451 4.19 -23.95 2.73
C PHE A 451 3.34 -24.46 1.56
N PRO A 452 3.81 -25.43 0.76
CA PRO A 452 3.06 -25.92 -0.40
C PRO A 452 1.83 -26.73 0.01
N GLU A 453 0.70 -26.49 -0.65
CA GLU A 453 -0.58 -27.15 -0.36
C GLU A 453 -0.48 -28.68 -0.43
N ASN A 454 0.11 -29.19 -1.50
CA ASN A 454 0.29 -30.62 -1.71
C ASN A 454 1.75 -31.02 -1.60
N ILE A 455 2.27 -31.02 -0.37
CA ILE A 455 3.68 -31.36 -0.10
C ILE A 455 4.09 -32.74 -0.64
N ALA A 456 3.14 -33.68 -0.77
CA ALA A 456 3.40 -35.01 -1.32
C ALA A 456 3.69 -35.02 -2.83
N GLU A 457 3.26 -33.98 -3.55
CA GLU A 457 3.51 -33.79 -4.98
C GLU A 457 4.73 -32.89 -5.27
N VAL A 458 5.29 -32.25 -4.23
CA VAL A 458 6.49 -31.43 -4.38
C VAL A 458 7.67 -32.34 -4.63
N ASP A 459 8.32 -32.16 -5.78
CA ASP A 459 9.60 -32.82 -6.07
C ASP A 459 10.64 -32.38 -5.02
N PRO A 460 11.19 -33.30 -4.20
CA PRO A 460 12.19 -32.97 -3.19
C PRO A 460 13.45 -32.30 -3.77
N ASP A 461 13.71 -32.47 -5.07
CA ASP A 461 14.81 -31.80 -5.76
C ASP A 461 14.47 -30.36 -6.20
N THR A 462 13.22 -29.90 -5.97
CA THR A 462 12.75 -28.53 -6.21
C THR A 462 12.22 -27.85 -4.94
N ASP A 463 12.10 -28.58 -3.83
CA ASP A 463 11.76 -28.07 -2.52
C ASP A 463 12.92 -27.26 -1.92
N ILE A 464 13.03 -26.01 -2.35
CA ILE A 464 14.05 -25.10 -1.85
C ILE A 464 13.95 -24.95 -0.33
N TYR A 465 12.73 -24.81 0.22
CA TYR A 465 12.51 -24.53 1.64
C TYR A 465 12.73 -25.72 2.57
N GLY A 466 12.80 -26.93 2.02
CA GLY A 466 13.02 -28.15 2.79
C GLY A 466 11.80 -28.63 3.58
N TYR A 467 10.60 -28.18 3.20
CA TYR A 467 9.36 -28.57 3.87
C TYR A 467 9.01 -30.04 3.69
N SER A 468 9.41 -30.67 2.59
CA SER A 468 9.20 -32.10 2.29
C SER A 468 9.97 -33.02 3.24
N PHE A 469 10.98 -32.48 3.91
CA PHE A 469 11.82 -33.21 4.87
C PHE A 469 11.34 -33.07 6.32
N ILE A 470 10.27 -32.30 6.59
CA ILE A 470 9.68 -32.21 7.92
C ILE A 470 8.90 -33.50 8.19
N PRO A 471 9.32 -34.33 9.16
CA PRO A 471 8.57 -35.53 9.51
C PRO A 471 7.29 -35.16 10.27
N SER A 472 6.25 -36.00 10.14
CA SER A 472 5.08 -35.92 11.04
C SER A 472 5.53 -36.05 12.50
N HIS A 473 5.09 -35.14 13.37
CA HIS A 473 5.52 -35.15 14.77
C HIS A 473 4.38 -35.60 15.71
N PRO A 474 4.50 -36.73 16.44
CA PRO A 474 3.36 -37.36 17.15
C PRO A 474 2.76 -36.52 18.28
N LYS A 475 3.51 -35.53 18.78
CA LYS A 475 3.04 -34.59 19.82
C LYS A 475 2.33 -33.35 19.28
N TYR A 476 2.28 -33.17 17.97
CA TYR A 476 1.66 -32.00 17.34
C TYR A 476 0.57 -32.46 16.38
N GLN A 477 -0.52 -31.69 16.33
CA GLN A 477 -1.51 -31.77 15.29
C GLN A 477 -1.18 -30.71 14.24
N GLU A 478 -1.38 -31.08 12.96
CA GLU A 478 -0.99 -30.25 11.84
C GLU A 478 -2.20 -29.70 11.10
N PHE A 479 -2.10 -28.45 10.67
CA PHE A 479 -3.13 -27.74 9.94
C PHE A 479 -2.49 -27.03 8.75
N PHE A 480 -3.15 -27.10 7.60
CA PHE A 480 -2.79 -26.29 6.45
C PHE A 480 -3.92 -25.30 6.19
N ILE A 481 -3.56 -24.02 6.03
CA ILE A 481 -4.49 -22.95 5.74
C ILE A 481 -3.97 -22.24 4.49
N GLY A 482 -4.47 -22.67 3.33
CA GLY A 482 -4.17 -22.06 2.04
C GLY A 482 -4.91 -20.74 1.85
N PRO A 483 -4.30 -19.72 1.23
CA PRO A 483 -5.03 -18.59 0.70
C PRO A 483 -5.86 -19.03 -0.52
N PRO A 484 -6.96 -18.34 -0.82
CA PRO A 484 -7.84 -18.71 -1.93
C PRO A 484 -7.20 -18.60 -3.34
N PHE A 485 -5.98 -18.06 -3.47
CA PHE A 485 -5.42 -17.67 -4.76
C PHE A 485 -4.00 -18.21 -5.06
N CYS A 486 -3.34 -18.95 -4.17
CA CYS A 486 -2.04 -19.53 -4.48
C CYS A 486 -1.82 -20.93 -3.88
N GLN A 487 -0.93 -21.70 -4.52
CA GLN A 487 -0.58 -23.09 -4.16
C GLN A 487 0.33 -23.19 -2.92
N GLN A 488 0.50 -22.10 -2.18
CA GLN A 488 1.32 -21.98 -0.98
C GLN A 488 0.52 -21.29 0.11
N GLY A 489 0.70 -21.66 1.37
CA GLY A 489 -0.05 -21.08 2.47
C GLY A 489 0.64 -21.26 3.80
N LEU A 490 -0.15 -21.16 4.87
CA LEU A 490 0.36 -21.26 6.23
C LEU A 490 0.18 -22.69 6.74
N LYS A 491 1.29 -23.34 7.11
CA LYS A 491 1.27 -24.61 7.82
C LYS A 491 1.48 -24.36 9.30
N ILE A 492 0.62 -24.94 10.14
CA ILE A 492 0.65 -24.76 11.59
C ILE A 492 0.74 -26.12 12.28
N TRP A 493 1.63 -26.24 13.25
CA TRP A 493 1.75 -27.35 14.18
C TRP A 493 1.39 -26.87 15.58
N VAL A 494 0.37 -27.47 16.19
CA VAL A 494 -0.05 -27.16 17.56
C VAL A 494 0.13 -28.39 18.44
N LYS A 495 0.73 -28.21 19.61
CA LYS A 495 0.93 -29.30 20.57
C LYS A 495 -0.42 -29.94 20.94
N ASN A 496 -0.51 -31.26 20.77
CA ASN A 496 -1.73 -32.03 21.01
C ASN A 496 -1.91 -32.30 22.52
N THR A 497 -2.36 -31.28 23.24
CA THR A 497 -2.71 -31.36 24.67
C THR A 497 -4.00 -30.59 24.93
N THR A 498 -4.73 -30.95 26.00
CA THR A 498 -6.03 -30.35 26.35
C THR A 498 -5.98 -28.83 26.53
N GLU A 499 -4.83 -28.27 26.90
CA GLU A 499 -4.58 -26.83 26.98
C GLU A 499 -4.83 -26.08 25.64
N PHE A 500 -4.72 -26.76 24.50
CA PHE A 500 -4.90 -26.17 23.17
C PHE A 500 -6.21 -26.62 22.51
N PHE A 501 -7.13 -27.26 23.24
CA PHE A 501 -8.35 -27.84 22.65
C PHE A 501 -9.15 -26.83 21.82
N ASP A 502 -9.45 -25.65 22.37
CA ASP A 502 -10.21 -24.61 21.65
C ASP A 502 -9.48 -24.13 20.39
N LEU A 503 -8.15 -23.97 20.48
CA LEU A 503 -7.32 -23.59 19.33
C LEU A 503 -7.30 -24.67 18.25
N LEU A 504 -7.20 -25.94 18.64
CA LEU A 504 -7.25 -27.07 17.71
C LEU A 504 -8.59 -27.09 16.97
N GLN A 505 -9.70 -26.84 17.67
CA GLN A 505 -11.01 -26.75 17.04
C GLN A 505 -11.11 -25.57 16.07
N THR A 506 -10.68 -24.37 16.47
CA THR A 506 -10.66 -23.20 15.59
C THR A 506 -9.85 -23.46 14.31
N LEU A 507 -8.68 -24.09 14.44
CA LEU A 507 -7.83 -24.40 13.28
C LEU A 507 -8.42 -25.51 12.39
N THR A 508 -9.12 -26.50 12.97
CA THR A 508 -9.87 -27.49 12.20
C THR A 508 -10.94 -26.81 11.34
N ASP A 509 -11.72 -25.91 11.94
CA ASP A 509 -12.77 -25.19 11.23
C ASP A 509 -12.20 -24.32 10.10
N LEU A 510 -11.10 -23.59 10.37
CA LEU A 510 -10.41 -22.78 9.36
C LEU A 510 -9.82 -23.61 8.22
N SER A 511 -9.23 -24.77 8.51
CA SER A 511 -8.69 -25.66 7.48
C SER A 511 -9.78 -26.30 6.61
N SER A 512 -10.98 -26.47 7.17
CA SER A 512 -12.12 -27.08 6.48
C SER A 512 -12.88 -26.07 5.62
N SER A 513 -12.89 -24.78 5.98
CA SER A 513 -13.54 -23.71 5.20
C SER A 513 -12.80 -23.33 3.92
N ASN A 514 -11.56 -23.79 3.76
CA ASN A 514 -10.72 -23.56 2.57
C ASN A 514 -10.72 -24.75 1.59
N GLN A 515 -11.48 -25.81 1.88
CA GLN A 515 -11.83 -26.89 0.93
C GLN A 515 -13.24 -26.64 0.37
#